data_AF-A0A4V1UME0-F1
#
_entry.id   AF-A0A4V1UME0-F1
#
_cell.length_a   1.000
_cell.length_b   1.000
_cell.length_c   1.000
_cell.angle_alpha   90.00
_cell.angle_beta   90.00
_cell.angle_gamma   90.00
#
_symmetry.space_group_name_H-M   'P 1'
#
loop_
_entity.id
_entity.type
_entity.pdbx_description
1 polymer ?
#
loop_
_entity_poly.entity_id
_entity_poly.type
_entity_poly.pdbx_seq_one_letter_code
_entity_poly.pdbx_strand_id
1 'polypeptide(L)'
;FHNWTGNRITCRDWFQLCLKEGLTVYRDQEFTKAMRSPAVARIKEVIRLRTRQFPEDAGPLAHSVRPSSYARIDNLYTATVYEKGAELIRMLRLIVGDESFFAGMNRYFDMFDGTAATIEDFIASFQASTDQDLSAFAQWYAQAGTPAVRAKGDYDATARTWRLTLTQNIQPTPGQPDKKPLRIPVRVALFDANGAKLETRLGSGPAASEHVALLESTSASFTFKDVASQPRASLNRGFSAPIRLADDATEADRASLAGFDDDAFAQWEGLQTIARALILDAVRGGAREPDQARLNNFVQSLRHSVSRAAQTDAAYAALLLYLPTVGELILDVHDADPSAIHVVRQSVRRAVARSLEDLLLS
;
A
#
# COMPACT_ATOMS: atom_id res chain seq x y z
N PHE A 1 2.04 17.11 17.29
CA PHE A 1 3.00 15.99 17.28
C PHE A 1 4.47 16.41 17.24
N HIS A 2 4.87 17.39 16.41
CA HIS A 2 6.26 17.89 16.31
C HIS A 2 6.92 18.34 17.62
N ASN A 3 6.15 18.76 18.63
CA ASN A 3 6.71 19.12 19.93
C ASN A 3 7.71 18.08 20.47
N TRP A 4 7.43 16.78 20.26
CA TRP A 4 8.37 15.71 20.59
C TRP A 4 9.21 15.28 19.38
N THR A 5 8.56 14.96 18.26
CA THR A 5 9.20 14.42 17.05
C THR A 5 9.59 15.53 16.08
N GLY A 6 10.48 16.42 16.50
CA GLY A 6 10.96 17.54 15.69
C GLY A 6 11.51 18.72 16.49
N ASN A 7 10.95 19.01 17.68
CA ASN A 7 11.42 20.10 18.54
C ASN A 7 12.33 19.59 19.66
N ARG A 8 11.81 18.75 20.57
CA ARG A 8 12.58 18.15 21.67
C ARG A 8 13.73 17.28 21.16
N ILE A 9 13.47 16.53 20.09
CA ILE A 9 14.48 15.85 19.30
C ILE A 9 14.43 16.42 17.90
N THR A 10 15.46 17.18 17.51
CA THR A 10 15.55 17.84 16.20
C THR A 10 16.48 17.09 15.25
N CYS A 11 16.59 17.56 14.01
CA CYS A 11 17.48 16.99 13.00
C CYS A 11 18.91 17.50 13.18
N ARG A 12 19.90 16.60 13.21
CA ARG A 12 21.33 16.96 13.23
C ARG A 12 21.73 17.83 12.03
N ASP A 13 21.19 17.50 10.88
CA ASP A 13 21.37 18.20 9.60
C ASP A 13 20.11 18.02 8.74
N TRP A 14 19.99 18.81 7.66
CA TRP A 14 18.78 18.82 6.82
C TRP A 14 18.58 17.54 6.01
N PHE A 15 19.61 16.71 5.81
CA PHE A 15 19.42 15.39 5.20
C PHE A 15 18.54 14.50 6.10
N GLN A 16 18.58 14.72 7.42
CA GLN A 16 17.73 14.02 8.38
C GLN A 16 16.28 14.56 8.43
N LEU A 17 15.83 15.42 7.50
CA LEU A 17 14.47 15.96 7.52
C LEU A 17 13.40 14.86 7.62
N CYS A 18 13.62 13.72 6.96
CA CYS A 18 12.74 12.55 7.03
C CYS A 18 12.54 11.98 8.43
N LEU A 19 13.49 12.15 9.35
CA LEU A 19 13.38 11.71 10.73
C LEU A 19 12.19 12.37 11.42
N LYS A 20 12.10 13.70 11.33
CA LYS A 20 11.00 14.44 11.97
C LYS A 20 9.73 14.42 11.14
N GLU A 21 9.85 14.54 9.81
CA GLU A 21 8.67 14.68 8.94
C GLU A 21 7.95 13.35 8.73
N GLY A 22 8.66 12.30 8.33
CA GLY A 22 8.04 10.98 8.15
C GLY A 22 7.38 10.47 9.42
N LEU A 23 8.06 10.60 10.57
CA LEU A 23 7.52 10.21 11.87
C LEU A 23 6.33 11.07 12.31
N THR A 24 6.35 12.37 12.03
CA THR A 24 5.24 13.25 12.42
C THR A 24 4.02 13.06 11.54
N VAL A 25 4.22 12.89 10.23
CA VAL A 25 3.14 12.50 9.30
C VAL A 25 2.55 11.16 9.71
N TYR A 26 3.37 10.17 10.04
CA TYR A 26 2.88 8.89 10.58
C TYR A 26 2.02 9.10 11.83
N ARG A 27 2.47 9.89 12.80
CA ARG A 27 1.70 10.17 14.04
C ARG A 27 0.38 10.90 13.77
N ASP A 28 0.36 11.84 12.82
CA ASP A 28 -0.86 12.53 12.40
C ASP A 28 -1.85 11.59 11.69
N GLN A 29 -1.35 10.69 10.85
CA GLN A 29 -2.14 9.64 10.22
C GLN A 29 -2.76 8.69 11.25
N GLU A 30 -1.98 8.22 12.23
CA GLU A 30 -2.50 7.35 13.30
C GLU A 30 -3.53 8.07 14.17
N PHE A 31 -3.31 9.35 14.47
CA PHE A 31 -4.29 10.19 15.16
C PHE A 31 -5.58 10.33 14.36
N THR A 32 -5.48 10.62 13.07
CA THR A 32 -6.65 10.75 12.19
C THR A 32 -7.44 9.44 12.12
N LYS A 33 -6.76 8.29 12.02
CA LYS A 33 -7.40 6.96 12.07
C LYS A 33 -8.12 6.73 13.39
N ALA A 34 -7.53 7.12 14.51
CA ALA A 34 -8.14 6.95 15.83
C ALA A 34 -9.35 7.88 16.05
N MET A 35 -9.38 9.06 15.43
CA MET A 35 -10.42 10.09 15.64
C MET A 35 -11.52 10.09 14.58
N ARG A 36 -11.33 9.38 13.46
CA ARG A 36 -12.21 9.38 12.28
C ARG A 36 -12.33 7.95 11.74
N SER A 37 -12.75 7.79 10.48
CA SER A 37 -12.78 6.48 9.82
C SER A 37 -11.35 6.01 9.49
N PRO A 38 -10.88 4.88 10.05
CA PRO A 38 -9.56 4.34 9.73
C PRO A 38 -9.42 3.95 8.25
N ALA A 39 -10.50 3.39 7.68
CA ALA A 39 -10.54 2.99 6.27
C ALA A 39 -10.37 4.19 5.35
N VAL A 40 -11.17 5.25 5.57
CA VAL A 40 -11.10 6.48 4.76
C VAL A 40 -9.74 7.16 4.88
N ALA A 41 -9.20 7.24 6.11
CA ALA A 41 -7.88 7.82 6.33
C ALA A 41 -6.82 7.05 5.54
N ARG A 42 -6.77 5.72 5.68
CA ARG A 42 -5.77 4.90 4.99
C ARG A 42 -5.88 4.98 3.47
N ILE A 43 -7.09 4.87 2.92
CA ILE A 43 -7.28 4.93 1.46
C ILE A 43 -6.83 6.29 0.92
N LYS A 44 -7.17 7.40 1.59
CA LYS A 44 -6.75 8.75 1.16
C LYS A 44 -5.23 8.96 1.24
N GLU A 45 -4.57 8.40 2.25
CA GLU A 45 -3.10 8.39 2.34
C GLU A 45 -2.49 7.71 1.11
N VAL A 46 -2.99 6.52 0.76
CA VAL A 46 -2.48 5.74 -0.36
C VAL A 46 -2.77 6.41 -1.70
N ILE A 47 -3.96 6.99 -1.90
CA ILE A 47 -4.27 7.78 -3.11
C ILE A 47 -3.26 8.93 -3.24
N ARG A 48 -3.01 9.70 -2.16
CA ARG A 48 -2.06 10.81 -2.19
C ARG A 48 -0.64 10.35 -2.53
N LEU A 49 -0.19 9.27 -1.90
CA LEU A 49 1.13 8.71 -2.14
C LEU A 49 1.27 8.24 -3.61
N ARG A 50 0.31 7.49 -4.13
CA ARG A 50 0.34 7.02 -5.53
C ARG A 50 0.22 8.13 -6.57
N THR A 51 -0.49 9.22 -6.25
CA THR A 51 -0.70 10.34 -7.19
C THR A 51 0.41 11.37 -7.19
N ARG A 52 1.16 11.50 -6.09
CA ARG A 52 2.22 12.51 -5.95
C ARG A 52 3.60 11.89 -5.82
N GLN A 53 3.75 10.95 -4.90
CA GLN A 53 5.04 10.40 -4.53
C GLN A 53 5.55 9.40 -5.57
N PHE A 54 4.71 8.49 -6.09
CA PHE A 54 5.14 7.54 -7.13
C PHE A 54 5.63 8.22 -8.41
N PRO A 55 4.97 9.27 -8.94
CA PRO A 55 5.52 10.05 -10.06
C PRO A 55 6.83 10.77 -9.73
N GLU A 56 6.96 11.31 -8.51
CA GLU A 56 8.20 11.94 -8.04
C GLU A 56 9.36 10.94 -8.02
N ASP A 57 9.13 9.73 -7.50
CA ASP A 57 10.10 8.63 -7.42
C ASP A 57 10.49 8.03 -8.79
N ALA A 58 9.65 8.23 -9.81
CA ALA A 58 9.90 7.80 -11.19
C ALA A 58 10.47 8.94 -12.07
N GLY A 59 10.49 10.17 -11.55
CA GLY A 59 10.85 11.37 -12.30
C GLY A 59 12.33 11.74 -12.21
N PRO A 60 12.73 12.82 -12.91
CA PRO A 60 14.11 13.32 -12.88
C PRO A 60 14.53 13.88 -11.51
N LEU A 61 13.57 14.14 -10.63
CA LEU A 61 13.78 14.61 -9.26
C LEU A 61 13.76 13.48 -8.22
N ALA A 62 13.72 12.21 -8.65
CA ALA A 62 13.68 11.07 -7.74
C ALA A 62 14.89 11.11 -6.79
N HIS A 63 14.61 10.98 -5.50
CA HIS A 63 15.60 10.94 -4.44
C HIS A 63 15.17 9.95 -3.36
N SER A 64 16.10 9.48 -2.53
CA SER A 64 15.77 8.62 -1.39
C SER A 64 15.07 9.42 -0.29
N VAL A 65 14.40 8.73 0.64
CA VAL A 65 13.72 9.36 1.79
C VAL A 65 14.71 10.20 2.62
N ARG A 66 15.95 9.73 2.76
CA ARG A 66 17.08 10.56 3.17
C ARG A 66 17.93 10.89 1.93
N PRO A 67 17.81 12.11 1.37
CA PRO A 67 18.57 12.50 0.19
C PRO A 67 20.09 12.47 0.45
N SER A 68 20.88 12.20 -0.59
CA SER A 68 22.36 12.26 -0.51
C SER A 68 22.92 13.63 -0.87
N SER A 69 22.15 14.47 -1.55
CA SER A 69 22.51 15.84 -1.92
C SER A 69 21.25 16.70 -2.10
N TYR A 70 21.39 18.02 -1.94
CA TYR A 70 20.36 19.01 -2.28
C TYR A 70 21.02 20.34 -2.62
N ALA A 71 20.39 21.12 -3.52
CA ALA A 71 20.87 22.46 -3.87
C ALA A 71 20.28 23.55 -2.96
N ARG A 72 19.01 23.38 -2.55
CA ARG A 72 18.31 24.26 -1.61
C ARG A 72 17.48 23.41 -0.66
N ILE A 73 17.37 23.85 0.60
CA ILE A 73 16.62 23.13 1.64
C ILE A 73 15.13 23.00 1.26
N ASP A 74 14.56 24.01 0.61
CA ASP A 74 13.15 23.99 0.18
C ASP A 74 12.84 22.82 -0.78
N ASN A 75 13.84 22.31 -1.51
CA ASN A 75 13.69 21.15 -2.39
C ASN A 75 13.53 19.82 -1.62
N LEU A 76 13.68 19.82 -0.29
CA LEU A 76 13.53 18.64 0.56
C LEU A 76 12.09 18.44 1.06
N TYR A 77 11.21 19.44 0.87
CA TYR A 77 9.82 19.38 1.32
C TYR A 77 8.95 18.67 0.28
N THR A 78 9.21 17.37 0.10
CA THR A 78 8.67 16.56 -0.97
C THR A 78 7.79 15.42 -0.47
N ALA A 79 7.01 14.84 -1.38
CA ALA A 79 6.12 13.73 -1.02
C ALA A 79 6.93 12.48 -0.59
N THR A 80 8.16 12.36 -1.08
CA THR A 80 9.08 11.28 -0.70
C THR A 80 9.58 11.42 0.74
N VAL A 81 9.91 12.63 1.21
CA VAL A 81 10.37 12.83 2.60
C VAL A 81 9.23 12.67 3.60
N TYR A 82 8.03 13.13 3.24
CA TYR A 82 6.86 13.16 4.13
C TYR A 82 6.05 11.86 4.04
N GLU A 83 5.38 11.61 2.92
CA GLU A 83 4.45 10.50 2.75
C GLU A 83 5.16 9.14 2.66
N LYS A 84 6.19 8.99 1.81
CA LYS A 84 6.97 7.72 1.79
C LYS A 84 7.75 7.53 3.09
N GLY A 85 8.24 8.61 3.71
CA GLY A 85 8.83 8.57 5.05
C GLY A 85 7.88 7.98 6.09
N ALA A 86 6.61 8.37 6.10
CA ALA A 86 5.60 7.80 6.99
C ALA A 86 5.33 6.31 6.72
N GLU A 87 5.35 5.88 5.45
CA GLU A 87 5.27 4.46 5.11
C GLU A 87 6.46 3.66 5.63
N LEU A 88 7.67 4.23 5.67
CA LEU A 88 8.82 3.55 6.28
C LEU A 88 8.60 3.34 7.78
N ILE A 89 8.08 4.33 8.50
CA ILE A 89 7.77 4.17 9.93
C ILE A 89 6.69 3.11 10.15
N ARG A 90 5.67 3.08 9.29
CA ARG A 90 4.61 2.07 9.31
C ARG A 90 5.14 0.66 9.04
N MET A 91 6.04 0.50 8.06
CA MET A 91 6.71 -0.77 7.78
C MET A 91 7.60 -1.21 8.93
N LEU A 92 8.34 -0.29 9.56
CA LEU A 92 9.16 -0.58 10.72
C LEU A 92 8.31 -1.18 11.84
N ARG A 93 7.18 -0.54 12.20
CA ARG A 93 6.22 -1.07 13.18
C ARG A 93 5.72 -2.46 12.80
N LEU A 94 5.39 -2.68 11.52
CA LEU A 94 4.91 -3.98 11.04
C LEU A 94 5.98 -5.09 11.16
N ILE A 95 7.26 -4.74 10.93
CA ILE A 95 8.38 -5.70 11.00
C ILE A 95 8.74 -6.06 12.45
N VAL A 96 8.80 -5.07 13.34
CA VAL A 96 9.26 -5.29 14.73
C VAL A 96 8.11 -5.67 15.68
N GLY A 97 6.87 -5.41 15.28
CA GLY A 97 5.68 -5.58 16.10
C GLY A 97 5.43 -4.41 17.06
N ASP A 98 4.19 -4.29 17.54
CA ASP A 98 3.74 -3.15 18.34
C ASP A 98 4.54 -2.96 19.63
N GLU A 99 4.78 -4.04 20.39
CA GLU A 99 5.52 -4.00 21.66
C GLU A 99 6.94 -3.45 21.45
N SER A 100 7.70 -4.05 20.55
CA SER A 100 9.05 -3.61 20.18
C SER A 100 9.07 -2.19 19.62
N PHE A 101 8.05 -1.82 18.84
CA PHE A 101 7.95 -0.47 18.26
C PHE A 101 7.78 0.59 19.35
N PHE A 102 6.88 0.39 20.31
CA PHE A 102 6.70 1.33 21.40
C PHE A 102 7.88 1.36 22.37
N ALA A 103 8.52 0.21 22.64
CA ALA A 103 9.77 0.15 23.39
C ALA A 103 10.89 0.95 22.68
N GLY A 104 11.03 0.81 21.36
CA GLY A 104 11.99 1.55 20.55
C GLY A 104 11.72 3.06 20.54
N MET A 105 10.44 3.47 20.47
CA MET A 105 10.04 4.87 20.59
C MET A 105 10.38 5.46 21.97
N ASN A 106 10.12 4.73 23.05
CA ASN A 106 10.47 5.17 24.41
C ASN A 106 11.98 5.34 24.53
N ARG A 107 12.75 4.35 24.08
CA ARG A 107 14.21 4.43 24.06
C ARG A 107 14.73 5.62 23.26
N TYR A 108 14.16 5.88 22.09
CA TYR A 108 14.52 7.04 21.27
C TYR A 108 14.28 8.36 22.02
N PHE A 109 13.15 8.48 22.73
CA PHE A 109 12.89 9.65 23.56
C PHE A 109 13.86 9.77 24.73
N ASP A 110 14.09 8.69 25.47
CA ASP A 110 14.98 8.70 26.65
C ASP A 110 16.43 9.05 26.30
N MET A 111 16.91 8.62 25.13
CA MET A 111 18.30 8.81 24.72
C MET A 111 18.58 10.17 24.06
N PHE A 112 17.62 10.72 23.30
CA PHE A 112 17.87 11.85 22.40
C PHE A 112 17.07 13.11 22.73
N ASP A 113 16.30 13.10 23.82
CA ASP A 113 15.63 14.30 24.30
C ASP A 113 16.62 15.46 24.56
N GLY A 114 16.33 16.63 23.98
CA GLY A 114 17.19 17.81 24.03
C GLY A 114 18.34 17.80 23.04
N THR A 115 18.41 16.83 22.12
CA THR A 115 19.51 16.69 21.15
C THR A 115 19.05 16.82 19.69
N ALA A 116 20.02 16.85 18.78
CA ALA A 116 19.80 16.75 17.35
C ALA A 116 20.25 15.37 16.85
N ALA A 117 19.32 14.55 16.37
CA ALA A 117 19.51 13.14 16.05
C ALA A 117 19.55 12.86 14.54
N THR A 118 19.92 11.63 14.20
CA THR A 118 19.97 11.07 12.85
C THR A 118 19.00 9.92 12.66
N ILE A 119 18.80 9.49 11.41
CA ILE A 119 18.03 8.27 11.15
C ILE A 119 18.72 7.01 11.68
N GLU A 120 20.06 6.99 11.71
CA GLU A 120 20.83 5.91 12.34
C GLU A 120 20.51 5.79 13.84
N ASP A 121 20.48 6.92 14.55
CA ASP A 121 20.12 6.97 15.98
C ASP A 121 18.70 6.44 16.22
N PHE A 122 17.77 6.82 15.33
CA PHE A 122 16.39 6.34 15.37
C PHE A 122 16.34 4.82 15.17
N ILE A 123 16.90 4.29 14.09
CA ILE A 123 16.90 2.84 13.79
C ILE A 123 17.61 2.04 14.90
N ALA A 124 18.72 2.54 15.44
CA ALA A 124 19.42 1.90 16.55
C ALA A 124 18.55 1.78 17.82
N SER A 125 17.63 2.72 18.05
CA SER A 125 16.69 2.67 19.16
C SER A 125 15.68 1.51 19.01
N PHE A 126 15.22 1.22 17.80
CA PHE A 126 14.36 0.05 17.52
C PHE A 126 15.14 -1.25 17.51
N GLN A 127 16.37 -1.24 16.97
CA GLN A 127 17.22 -2.43 16.96
C GLN A 127 17.47 -2.97 18.37
N ALA A 128 17.61 -2.08 19.36
CA ALA A 128 17.78 -2.45 20.77
C ALA A 128 16.51 -3.00 21.43
N SER A 129 15.36 -2.96 20.73
CA SER A 129 14.05 -3.36 21.25
C SER A 129 13.48 -4.59 20.53
N THR A 130 14.23 -5.21 19.62
CA THR A 130 13.78 -6.33 18.79
C THR A 130 14.93 -7.26 18.41
N ASP A 131 14.64 -8.56 18.28
CA ASP A 131 15.61 -9.55 17.77
C ASP A 131 15.73 -9.53 16.23
N GLN A 132 14.90 -8.75 15.54
CA GLN A 132 14.96 -8.58 14.09
C GLN A 132 16.17 -7.72 13.71
N ASP A 133 16.98 -8.15 12.75
CA ASP A 133 18.05 -7.31 12.18
C ASP A 133 17.47 -6.23 11.27
N LEU A 134 17.62 -4.97 11.65
CA LEU A 134 17.14 -3.79 10.92
C LEU A 134 18.20 -3.19 9.99
N SER A 135 19.40 -3.75 9.91
CA SER A 135 20.48 -3.26 9.04
C SER A 135 20.04 -3.19 7.57
N ALA A 136 19.36 -4.24 7.08
CA ALA A 136 18.80 -4.29 5.74
C ALA A 136 17.62 -3.33 5.54
N PHE A 137 16.88 -3.00 6.61
CA PHE A 137 15.79 -2.03 6.55
C PHE A 137 16.28 -0.61 6.29
N ALA A 138 17.47 -0.25 6.78
CA ALA A 138 18.08 1.07 6.56
C ALA A 138 18.26 1.42 5.08
N GLN A 139 18.32 0.42 4.18
CA GLN A 139 18.41 0.63 2.73
C GLN A 139 17.22 1.45 2.18
N TRP A 140 16.04 1.37 2.80
CA TRP A 140 14.87 2.18 2.42
C TRP A 140 15.12 3.69 2.52
N TYR A 141 15.99 4.13 3.44
CA TYR A 141 16.33 5.54 3.60
C TYR A 141 17.37 6.00 2.57
N ALA A 142 18.15 5.08 2.00
CA ALA A 142 19.25 5.38 1.09
C ALA A 142 18.90 5.17 -0.40
N GLN A 143 17.83 4.42 -0.70
CA GLN A 143 17.47 4.05 -2.07
C GLN A 143 16.19 4.74 -2.55
N ALA A 144 16.29 5.44 -3.68
CA ALA A 144 15.17 6.08 -4.36
C ALA A 144 14.40 5.07 -5.24
N GLY A 145 13.20 5.46 -5.67
CA GLY A 145 12.37 4.69 -6.57
C GLY A 145 11.32 3.83 -5.86
N THR A 146 10.29 3.48 -6.61
CA THR A 146 9.18 2.64 -6.14
C THR A 146 9.41 1.17 -6.55
N PRO A 147 9.47 0.21 -5.61
CA PRO A 147 9.62 -1.20 -5.96
C PRO A 147 8.40 -1.74 -6.70
N ALA A 148 8.65 -2.47 -7.77
CA ALA A 148 7.65 -3.33 -8.41
C ALA A 148 7.79 -4.75 -7.85
N VAL A 149 6.72 -5.30 -7.31
CA VAL A 149 6.67 -6.65 -6.77
C VAL A 149 5.68 -7.48 -7.58
N ARG A 150 6.13 -8.62 -8.10
CA ARG A 150 5.28 -9.63 -8.71
C ARG A 150 4.98 -10.72 -7.67
N ALA A 151 3.71 -11.03 -7.49
CA ALA A 151 3.23 -12.15 -6.70
C ALA A 151 2.70 -13.24 -7.63
N LYS A 152 2.98 -14.50 -7.29
CA LYS A 152 2.41 -15.69 -7.94
C LYS A 152 2.00 -16.71 -6.88
N GLY A 153 0.76 -17.16 -6.94
CA GLY A 153 0.23 -18.23 -6.10
C GLY A 153 0.28 -19.59 -6.80
N ASP A 154 0.59 -20.63 -6.04
CA ASP A 154 0.54 -22.02 -6.51
C ASP A 154 -0.07 -22.90 -5.42
N TYR A 155 -1.19 -23.57 -5.71
CA TYR A 155 -1.89 -24.42 -4.75
C TYR A 155 -1.61 -25.89 -5.03
N ASP A 156 -1.18 -26.60 -3.99
CA ASP A 156 -1.05 -28.05 -3.99
C ASP A 156 -2.20 -28.64 -3.16
N ALA A 157 -3.18 -29.24 -3.85
CA ALA A 157 -4.34 -29.86 -3.22
C ALA A 157 -3.98 -31.13 -2.42
N THR A 158 -2.94 -31.86 -2.80
CA THR A 158 -2.50 -33.08 -2.11
C THR A 158 -1.82 -32.71 -0.81
N ALA A 159 -0.91 -31.74 -0.85
CA ALA A 159 -0.22 -31.24 0.33
C ALA A 159 -1.08 -30.30 1.20
N ARG A 160 -2.21 -29.80 0.66
CA ARG A 160 -3.05 -28.76 1.28
C ARG A 160 -2.23 -27.52 1.65
N THR A 161 -1.42 -27.08 0.69
CA THR A 161 -0.53 -25.92 0.85
C THR A 161 -0.70 -24.95 -0.29
N TRP A 162 -0.58 -23.66 0.01
CA TRP A 162 -0.47 -22.62 -0.99
C TRP A 162 0.89 -21.94 -0.88
N ARG A 163 1.61 -21.85 -2.01
CA ARG A 163 2.92 -21.22 -2.11
C ARG A 163 2.79 -19.87 -2.79
N LEU A 164 3.18 -18.82 -2.08
CA LEU A 164 3.34 -17.47 -2.61
C LEU A 164 4.79 -17.24 -3.00
N THR A 165 5.07 -16.99 -4.26
CA THR A 165 6.37 -16.51 -4.72
C THR A 165 6.29 -15.00 -4.94
N LEU A 166 7.14 -14.25 -4.26
CA LEU A 166 7.29 -12.81 -4.42
C LEU A 166 8.62 -12.51 -5.11
N THR A 167 8.61 -11.63 -6.10
CA THR A 167 9.82 -11.16 -6.80
C THR A 167 9.80 -9.64 -6.88
N GLN A 168 10.84 -8.98 -6.38
CA GLN A 168 10.99 -7.54 -6.44
C GLN A 168 11.94 -7.10 -7.55
N ASN A 169 11.63 -5.96 -8.15
CA ASN A 169 12.50 -5.25 -9.06
C ASN A 169 12.35 -3.74 -8.83
N ILE A 170 13.46 -3.02 -8.89
CA ILE A 170 13.50 -1.57 -8.63
C ILE A 170 14.24 -0.96 -9.80
N GLN A 171 13.58 -0.04 -10.51
CA GLN A 171 14.18 0.59 -11.68
C GLN A 171 15.30 1.55 -11.27
N PRO A 172 16.34 1.72 -12.10
CA PRO A 172 17.34 2.77 -11.93
C PRO A 172 16.69 4.15 -11.77
N THR A 173 17.30 5.00 -10.95
CA THR A 173 16.90 6.41 -10.80
C THR A 173 18.12 7.31 -11.01
N PRO A 174 17.95 8.63 -11.26
CA PRO A 174 19.07 9.55 -11.36
C PRO A 174 20.05 9.41 -10.18
N GLY A 175 21.35 9.25 -10.49
CA GLY A 175 22.41 9.07 -9.48
C GLY A 175 22.43 7.71 -8.77
N GLN A 176 21.50 6.79 -9.07
CA GLN A 176 21.46 5.44 -8.49
C GLN A 176 21.14 4.40 -9.60
N PRO A 177 22.12 4.06 -10.46
CA PRO A 177 21.93 3.07 -11.51
C PRO A 177 21.73 1.65 -10.95
N ASP A 178 22.42 1.32 -9.86
CA ASP A 178 22.35 0.03 -9.22
C ASP A 178 21.37 0.06 -8.04
N LYS A 179 20.49 -0.94 -7.98
CA LYS A 179 19.49 -1.09 -6.93
C LYS A 179 19.68 -2.39 -6.17
N LYS A 180 19.63 -2.31 -4.84
CA LYS A 180 19.66 -3.47 -3.96
C LYS A 180 18.23 -3.92 -3.62
N PRO A 181 18.00 -5.22 -3.37
CA PRO A 181 16.76 -5.68 -2.77
C PRO A 181 16.45 -4.91 -1.49
N LEU A 182 15.17 -4.57 -1.32
CA LEU A 182 14.65 -3.94 -0.11
C LEU A 182 13.95 -4.99 0.75
N ARG A 183 13.85 -4.70 2.05
CA ARG A 183 13.10 -5.50 3.02
C ARG A 183 11.63 -5.10 2.97
N ILE A 184 10.79 -5.87 2.28
CA ILE A 184 9.39 -5.52 1.97
C ILE A 184 8.43 -6.42 2.76
N PRO A 185 7.70 -5.90 3.77
CA PRO A 185 6.67 -6.65 4.47
C PRO A 185 5.35 -6.64 3.67
N VAL A 186 4.88 -7.81 3.26
CA VAL A 186 3.60 -7.98 2.56
C VAL A 186 2.60 -8.66 3.50
N ARG A 187 1.56 -7.95 3.94
CA ARG A 187 0.43 -8.54 4.68
C ARG A 187 -0.41 -9.39 3.74
N VAL A 188 -0.69 -10.62 4.15
CA VAL A 188 -1.39 -11.64 3.37
C VAL A 188 -2.49 -12.27 4.21
N ALA A 189 -3.69 -12.39 3.63
CA ALA A 189 -4.75 -13.25 4.13
C ALA A 189 -5.28 -14.11 2.98
N LEU A 190 -5.74 -15.32 3.30
CA LEU A 190 -6.31 -16.25 2.33
C LEU A 190 -7.80 -16.44 2.63
N PHE A 191 -8.61 -16.50 1.59
CA PHE A 191 -10.05 -16.73 1.69
C PHE A 191 -10.46 -17.93 0.85
N ASP A 192 -11.45 -18.68 1.31
CA ASP A 192 -12.02 -19.78 0.53
C ASP A 192 -12.97 -19.29 -0.58
N ALA A 193 -13.56 -20.23 -1.31
CA ALA A 193 -14.52 -19.95 -2.37
C ALA A 193 -15.80 -19.26 -1.88
N ASN A 194 -16.16 -19.44 -0.60
CA ASN A 194 -17.35 -18.88 0.04
C ASN A 194 -17.08 -17.54 0.72
N GLY A 195 -15.83 -17.09 0.75
CA GLY A 195 -15.41 -15.85 1.39
C GLY A 195 -15.05 -15.99 2.87
N ALA A 196 -14.93 -17.20 3.40
CA ALA A 196 -14.43 -17.43 4.74
C ALA A 196 -12.91 -17.20 4.77
N LYS A 197 -12.45 -16.37 5.71
CA LYS A 197 -11.02 -16.14 5.95
C LYS A 197 -10.42 -17.41 6.55
N LEU A 198 -9.35 -17.89 5.93
CA LEU A 198 -8.68 -19.14 6.31
C LEU A 198 -7.68 -18.90 7.43
N GLU A 199 -7.73 -19.73 8.46
CA GLU A 199 -6.65 -19.86 9.45
C GLU A 199 -5.56 -20.76 8.86
N THR A 200 -4.35 -20.23 8.70
CA THR A 200 -3.23 -20.94 8.05
C THR A 200 -1.95 -20.82 8.86
N ARG A 201 -0.91 -21.57 8.48
CA ARG A 201 0.43 -21.44 9.07
C ARG A 201 1.45 -21.08 8.00
N LEU A 202 2.15 -19.96 8.19
CA LEU A 202 3.29 -19.59 7.36
C LEU A 202 4.57 -20.25 7.90
N GLY A 203 5.12 -21.20 7.14
CA GLY A 203 6.35 -21.93 7.53
C GLY A 203 6.18 -22.77 8.81
N SER A 204 6.91 -22.38 9.87
CA SER A 204 6.83 -22.95 11.23
C SER A 204 6.17 -22.01 12.23
N GLY A 205 5.62 -20.89 11.77
CA GLY A 205 4.93 -19.92 12.63
C GLY A 205 3.59 -20.43 13.17
N PRO A 206 2.97 -19.66 14.08
CA PRO A 206 1.66 -19.99 14.64
C PRO A 206 0.56 -19.97 13.57
N ALA A 207 -0.56 -20.64 13.87
CA ALA A 207 -1.76 -20.50 13.07
C ALA A 207 -2.33 -19.09 13.23
N ALA A 208 -2.66 -18.45 12.12
CA ALA A 208 -3.32 -17.16 12.09
C ALA A 208 -4.12 -17.00 10.79
N SER A 209 -5.11 -16.12 10.80
CA SER A 209 -5.85 -15.72 9.59
C SER A 209 -5.14 -14.66 8.76
N GLU A 210 -4.06 -14.07 9.30
CA GLU A 210 -3.25 -13.09 8.59
C GLU A 210 -1.77 -13.25 8.91
N HIS A 211 -0.93 -13.09 7.91
CA HIS A 211 0.52 -13.25 8.01
C HIS A 211 1.25 -12.08 7.35
N VAL A 212 2.53 -11.91 7.71
CA VAL A 212 3.46 -11.00 7.01
C VAL A 212 4.49 -11.85 6.28
N ALA A 213 4.45 -11.82 4.95
CA ALA A 213 5.51 -12.36 4.11
C ALA A 213 6.60 -11.30 3.94
N LEU A 214 7.77 -11.55 4.54
CA LEU A 214 8.88 -10.60 4.53
C LEU A 214 9.87 -10.92 3.41
N LEU A 215 9.80 -10.17 2.31
CA LEU A 215 10.70 -10.33 1.17
C LEU A 215 12.00 -9.55 1.41
N GLU A 216 13.13 -10.25 1.49
CA GLU A 216 14.45 -9.66 1.80
C GLU A 216 15.45 -9.78 0.65
N SER A 217 15.18 -10.69 -0.28
CA SER A 217 15.97 -10.96 -1.48
C SER A 217 15.21 -10.53 -2.75
N THR A 218 15.85 -10.66 -3.92
CA THR A 218 15.19 -10.42 -5.21
C THR A 218 13.95 -11.30 -5.40
N SER A 219 13.99 -12.55 -4.91
CA SER A 219 12.86 -13.47 -4.96
C SER A 219 12.86 -14.41 -3.76
N ALA A 220 11.69 -14.68 -3.21
CA ALA A 220 11.47 -15.62 -2.11
C ALA A 220 10.11 -16.30 -2.24
N SER A 221 9.99 -17.51 -1.67
CA SER A 221 8.73 -18.25 -1.61
C SER A 221 8.29 -18.50 -0.17
N PHE A 222 6.99 -18.31 0.07
CA PHE A 222 6.33 -18.40 1.36
C PHE A 222 5.26 -19.49 1.26
N THR A 223 5.39 -20.56 2.04
CA THR A 223 4.43 -21.68 2.03
C THR A 223 3.46 -21.58 3.20
N PHE A 224 2.19 -21.43 2.85
CA PHE A 224 1.05 -21.45 3.76
C PHE A 224 0.52 -22.88 3.83
N LYS A 225 0.49 -23.44 5.04
CA LYS A 225 -0.05 -24.77 5.33
C LYS A 225 -1.50 -24.66 5.81
N ASP A 226 -2.16 -25.81 5.90
CA ASP A 226 -3.53 -25.96 6.37
C ASP A 226 -4.57 -25.30 5.42
N VAL A 227 -4.23 -25.19 4.13
CA VAL A 227 -5.08 -24.60 3.09
C VAL A 227 -5.97 -25.69 2.47
N ALA A 228 -7.25 -25.73 2.84
CA ALA A 228 -8.15 -26.83 2.49
C ALA A 228 -8.59 -26.87 1.00
N SER A 229 -8.60 -25.71 0.34
CA SER A 229 -9.01 -25.55 -1.05
C SER A 229 -8.23 -24.41 -1.70
N GLN A 230 -8.26 -24.31 -3.04
CA GLN A 230 -7.68 -23.19 -3.78
C GLN A 230 -8.13 -21.86 -3.14
N PRO A 231 -7.19 -21.06 -2.58
CA PRO A 231 -7.56 -19.83 -1.91
C PRO A 231 -7.62 -18.66 -2.89
N ARG A 232 -8.37 -17.63 -2.51
CA ARG A 232 -8.22 -16.27 -3.04
C ARG A 232 -7.31 -15.50 -2.10
N ALA A 233 -6.23 -14.95 -2.62
CA ALA A 233 -5.24 -14.24 -1.82
C ALA A 233 -5.51 -12.74 -1.79
N SER A 234 -5.62 -12.19 -0.58
CA SER A 234 -5.64 -10.75 -0.31
C SER A 234 -4.22 -10.32 0.07
N LEU A 235 -3.57 -9.57 -0.83
CA LEU A 235 -2.14 -9.24 -0.75
C LEU A 235 -1.93 -7.75 -0.50
N ASN A 236 -0.81 -7.41 0.16
CA ASN A 236 -0.44 -6.05 0.53
C ASN A 236 -1.57 -5.32 1.29
N ARG A 237 -2.27 -6.06 2.17
CA ARG A 237 -3.42 -5.59 2.96
C ARG A 237 -3.08 -4.34 3.77
N GLY A 238 -3.98 -3.37 3.80
CA GLY A 238 -3.72 -2.05 4.39
C GLY A 238 -2.57 -1.28 3.72
N PHE A 239 -2.16 -1.66 2.50
CA PHE A 239 -0.97 -1.14 1.82
C PHE A 239 0.27 -1.30 2.70
N SER A 240 0.56 -2.53 3.11
CA SER A 240 1.63 -2.85 4.07
C SER A 240 3.03 -2.40 3.64
N ALA A 241 3.26 -2.22 2.33
CA ALA A 241 4.45 -1.60 1.79
C ALA A 241 4.14 -0.67 0.59
N PRO A 242 4.93 0.40 0.38
CA PRO A 242 4.76 1.34 -0.73
C PRO A 242 5.32 0.78 -2.04
N ILE A 243 4.63 -0.22 -2.58
CA ILE A 243 5.04 -0.98 -3.76
C ILE A 243 3.99 -0.90 -4.89
N ARG A 244 4.43 -1.15 -6.11
CA ARG A 244 3.55 -1.52 -7.24
C ARG A 244 3.42 -3.05 -7.25
N LEU A 245 2.26 -3.55 -6.85
CA LEU A 245 1.99 -4.99 -6.83
C LEU A 245 1.35 -5.44 -8.15
N ALA A 246 1.89 -6.50 -8.73
CA ALA A 246 1.25 -7.27 -9.80
C ALA A 246 1.07 -8.71 -9.34
N ASP A 247 -0.16 -9.22 -9.39
CA ASP A 247 -0.49 -10.58 -8.95
C ASP A 247 -1.27 -11.33 -10.06
N ASP A 248 -1.64 -12.57 -9.79
CA ASP A 248 -2.38 -13.47 -10.68
C ASP A 248 -3.89 -13.53 -10.37
N ALA A 249 -4.40 -12.67 -9.48
CA ALA A 249 -5.82 -12.64 -9.14
C ALA A 249 -6.65 -12.14 -10.33
N THR A 250 -7.67 -12.93 -10.69
CA THR A 250 -8.60 -12.58 -11.76
C THR A 250 -9.55 -11.45 -11.33
N GLU A 251 -10.24 -10.82 -12.29
CA GLU A 251 -11.29 -9.85 -11.96
C GLU A 251 -12.40 -10.48 -11.11
N ALA A 252 -12.72 -11.76 -11.35
CA ALA A 252 -13.70 -12.50 -10.55
C ALA A 252 -13.23 -12.71 -9.10
N ASP A 253 -11.94 -13.01 -8.89
CA ASP A 253 -11.36 -13.10 -7.55
C ASP A 253 -11.41 -11.76 -6.83
N ARG A 254 -11.05 -10.67 -7.52
CA ARG A 254 -11.10 -9.31 -6.95
C ARG A 254 -12.53 -8.87 -6.63
N ALA A 255 -13.49 -9.15 -7.52
CA ALA A 255 -14.89 -8.82 -7.31
C ALA A 255 -15.49 -9.61 -6.13
N SER A 256 -15.03 -10.86 -5.96
CA SER A 256 -15.37 -11.70 -4.82
C SER A 256 -14.77 -11.13 -3.53
N LEU A 257 -13.46 -10.89 -3.50
CA LEU A 257 -12.74 -10.32 -2.35
C LEU A 257 -13.32 -8.97 -1.92
N ALA A 258 -13.68 -8.10 -2.87
CA ALA A 258 -14.34 -6.82 -2.55
C ALA A 258 -15.59 -7.00 -1.68
N GLY A 259 -16.33 -8.11 -1.83
CA GLY A 259 -17.54 -8.39 -1.07
C GLY A 259 -17.32 -8.92 0.35
N PHE A 260 -16.29 -9.74 0.59
CA PHE A 260 -16.12 -10.46 1.88
C PHE A 260 -14.80 -10.19 2.61
N ASP A 261 -13.81 -9.55 1.97
CA ASP A 261 -12.55 -9.24 2.64
C ASP A 261 -12.82 -8.29 3.83
N ASP A 262 -12.15 -8.53 4.95
CA ASP A 262 -12.23 -7.75 6.18
C ASP A 262 -11.22 -6.59 6.24
N ASP A 263 -10.30 -6.47 5.27
CA ASP A 263 -9.44 -5.30 5.09
C ASP A 263 -10.07 -4.29 4.12
N ALA A 264 -10.56 -3.18 4.66
CA ALA A 264 -11.26 -2.14 3.91
C ALA A 264 -10.42 -1.54 2.77
N PHE A 265 -9.09 -1.48 2.94
CA PHE A 265 -8.19 -1.03 1.89
C PHE A 265 -8.11 -2.05 0.75
N ALA A 266 -7.94 -3.35 1.03
CA ALA A 266 -7.90 -4.41 0.03
C ALA A 266 -9.21 -4.49 -0.77
N GLN A 267 -10.36 -4.34 -0.12
CA GLN A 267 -11.66 -4.24 -0.79
C GLN A 267 -11.70 -3.09 -1.80
N TRP A 268 -11.31 -1.90 -1.34
CA TRP A 268 -11.25 -0.72 -2.20
C TRP A 268 -10.25 -0.92 -3.35
N GLU A 269 -9.05 -1.43 -3.07
CA GLU A 269 -8.00 -1.68 -4.05
C GLU A 269 -8.46 -2.66 -5.14
N GLY A 270 -9.19 -3.72 -4.76
CA GLY A 270 -9.77 -4.68 -5.71
C GLY A 270 -10.73 -4.00 -6.69
N LEU A 271 -11.66 -3.18 -6.18
CA LEU A 271 -12.61 -2.42 -6.99
C LEU A 271 -11.89 -1.39 -7.89
N GLN A 272 -10.90 -0.66 -7.37
CA GLN A 272 -10.11 0.28 -8.17
C GLN A 272 -9.34 -0.42 -9.28
N THR A 273 -8.81 -1.61 -9.01
CA THR A 273 -8.08 -2.40 -10.01
C THR A 273 -9.01 -2.81 -11.15
N ILE A 274 -10.21 -3.31 -10.83
CA ILE A 274 -11.23 -3.65 -11.84
C ILE A 274 -11.63 -2.41 -12.64
N ALA A 275 -11.97 -1.29 -11.96
CA ALA A 275 -12.39 -0.06 -12.62
C ALA A 275 -11.31 0.49 -13.56
N ARG A 276 -10.04 0.44 -13.14
CA ARG A 276 -8.89 0.84 -13.96
C ARG A 276 -8.73 -0.04 -15.19
N ALA A 277 -8.75 -1.35 -15.04
CA ALA A 277 -8.66 -2.28 -16.17
C ALA A 277 -9.81 -2.07 -17.15
N LEU A 278 -11.04 -1.95 -16.64
CA LEU A 278 -12.24 -1.71 -17.43
C LEU A 278 -12.13 -0.45 -18.31
N ILE A 279 -11.62 0.66 -17.74
CA ILE A 279 -11.45 1.92 -18.46
C ILE A 279 -10.29 1.83 -19.45
N LEU A 280 -9.12 1.36 -19.01
CA LEU A 280 -7.91 1.39 -19.83
C LEU A 280 -7.95 0.37 -20.97
N ASP A 281 -8.56 -0.79 -20.79
CA ASP A 281 -8.70 -1.79 -21.85
C ASP A 281 -9.62 -1.28 -22.97
N ALA A 282 -10.71 -0.58 -22.62
CA ALA A 282 -11.59 0.04 -23.60
C ALA A 282 -10.86 1.10 -24.43
N VAL A 283 -10.07 1.96 -23.78
CA VAL A 283 -9.26 2.98 -24.45
C VAL A 283 -8.22 2.33 -25.37
N ARG A 284 -7.52 1.29 -24.91
CA ARG A 284 -6.54 0.55 -25.73
C ARG A 284 -7.18 -0.15 -26.93
N GLY A 285 -8.42 -0.63 -26.78
CA GLY A 285 -9.21 -1.20 -27.86
C GLY A 285 -9.84 -0.17 -28.81
N GLY A 286 -9.64 1.14 -28.58
CA GLY A 286 -10.25 2.22 -29.37
C GLY A 286 -11.75 2.38 -29.12
N ALA A 287 -12.30 1.75 -28.09
CA ALA A 287 -13.71 1.85 -27.73
C ALA A 287 -13.99 3.12 -26.91
N ARG A 288 -15.21 3.64 -27.05
CA ARG A 288 -15.70 4.78 -26.24
C ARG A 288 -16.49 4.33 -25.00
N GLU A 289 -16.77 3.04 -24.90
CA GLU A 289 -17.46 2.41 -23.80
C GLU A 289 -16.73 1.13 -23.40
N PRO A 290 -16.76 0.76 -22.11
CA PRO A 290 -16.17 -0.49 -21.66
C PRO A 290 -16.99 -1.71 -22.13
N ASP A 291 -16.39 -2.89 -21.98
CA ASP A 291 -17.12 -4.15 -22.11
C ASP A 291 -18.30 -4.19 -21.11
N GLN A 292 -19.51 -4.43 -21.64
CA GLN A 292 -20.74 -4.31 -20.86
C GLN A 292 -20.91 -5.44 -19.85
N ALA A 293 -20.42 -6.65 -20.15
CA ALA A 293 -20.50 -7.77 -19.21
C ALA A 293 -19.58 -7.53 -18.00
N ARG A 294 -18.33 -7.10 -18.24
CA ARG A 294 -17.39 -6.70 -17.18
C ARG A 294 -17.92 -5.52 -16.37
N LEU A 295 -18.50 -4.50 -17.03
CA LEU A 295 -19.10 -3.34 -16.35
C LEU A 295 -20.25 -3.76 -15.42
N ASN A 296 -21.15 -4.64 -15.87
CA ASN A 296 -22.26 -5.12 -15.05
C ASN A 296 -21.76 -5.89 -13.82
N ASN A 297 -20.76 -6.75 -13.97
CA ASN A 297 -20.15 -7.48 -12.85
C ASN A 297 -19.49 -6.53 -11.84
N PHE A 298 -18.75 -5.53 -12.33
CA PHE A 298 -18.16 -4.49 -11.48
C PHE A 298 -19.22 -3.72 -10.69
N VAL A 299 -20.30 -3.29 -11.35
CA VAL A 299 -21.41 -2.57 -10.72
C VAL A 299 -22.10 -3.39 -9.64
N GLN A 300 -22.30 -4.70 -9.85
CA GLN A 300 -22.89 -5.59 -8.84
C GLN A 300 -21.98 -5.75 -7.61
N SER A 301 -20.67 -5.95 -7.83
CA SER A 301 -19.68 -6.01 -6.75
C SER A 301 -19.61 -4.70 -5.97
N LEU A 302 -19.66 -3.56 -6.68
CA LEU A 302 -19.69 -2.23 -6.08
C LEU A 302 -20.94 -2.02 -5.24
N ARG A 303 -22.13 -2.34 -5.77
CA ARG A 303 -23.41 -2.26 -5.02
C ARG A 303 -23.32 -3.06 -3.72
N HIS A 304 -22.90 -4.32 -3.79
CA HIS A 304 -22.78 -5.17 -2.60
C HIS A 304 -21.83 -4.56 -1.56
N SER A 305 -20.65 -4.12 -2.00
CA SER A 305 -19.63 -3.53 -1.12
C SER A 305 -20.11 -2.24 -0.47
N VAL A 306 -20.77 -1.36 -1.23
CA VAL A 306 -21.31 -0.08 -0.74
C VAL A 306 -22.46 -0.32 0.24
N SER A 307 -23.42 -1.19 -0.09
CA SER A 307 -24.54 -1.52 0.82
C SER A 307 -24.06 -2.09 2.15
N ARG A 308 -23.01 -2.92 2.14
CA ARG A 308 -22.41 -3.47 3.36
C ARG A 308 -21.70 -2.38 4.15
N ALA A 309 -20.83 -1.60 3.50
CA ALA A 309 -20.09 -0.54 4.15
C ALA A 309 -21.00 0.54 4.76
N ALA A 310 -22.11 0.87 4.10
CA ALA A 310 -23.05 1.90 4.56
C ALA A 310 -23.71 1.56 5.92
N GLN A 311 -23.77 0.28 6.29
CA GLN A 311 -24.31 -0.16 7.58
C GLN A 311 -23.41 0.21 8.77
N THR A 312 -22.10 0.37 8.55
CA THR A 312 -21.12 0.58 9.63
C THR A 312 -20.31 1.86 9.47
N ASP A 313 -20.04 2.30 8.24
CA ASP A 313 -19.22 3.47 7.93
C ASP A 313 -19.66 4.09 6.59
N ALA A 314 -20.59 5.05 6.65
CA ALA A 314 -21.08 5.75 5.46
C ALA A 314 -19.99 6.55 4.73
N ALA A 315 -18.94 7.01 5.42
CA ALA A 315 -17.84 7.72 4.79
C ALA A 315 -16.96 6.76 3.96
N TYR A 316 -16.75 5.54 4.45
CA TYR A 316 -16.11 4.48 3.68
C TYR A 316 -16.98 4.03 2.50
N ALA A 317 -18.29 3.85 2.69
CA ALA A 317 -19.21 3.51 1.61
C ALA A 317 -19.17 4.55 0.47
N ALA A 318 -19.15 5.84 0.81
CA ALA A 318 -18.99 6.92 -0.17
C ALA A 318 -17.64 6.85 -0.90
N LEU A 319 -16.57 6.45 -0.21
CA LEU A 319 -15.24 6.31 -0.80
C LEU A 319 -15.12 5.10 -1.73
N LEU A 320 -15.90 4.03 -1.53
CA LEU A 320 -15.97 2.91 -2.47
C LEU A 320 -16.53 3.33 -3.84
N LEU A 321 -17.42 4.33 -3.88
CA LEU A 321 -17.95 4.90 -5.13
C LEU A 321 -16.94 5.76 -5.90
N TYR A 322 -15.75 5.99 -5.35
CA TYR A 322 -14.69 6.77 -5.98
C TYR A 322 -14.12 6.04 -7.21
N LEU A 323 -14.40 6.53 -8.41
CA LEU A 323 -13.74 6.05 -9.63
C LEU A 323 -12.40 6.76 -9.87
N PRO A 324 -11.33 6.02 -10.23
CA PRO A 324 -10.01 6.60 -10.49
C PRO A 324 -10.09 7.81 -11.43
N THR A 325 -9.41 8.90 -11.08
CA THR A 325 -9.42 10.13 -11.89
C THR A 325 -8.65 9.94 -13.20
N VAL A 326 -8.87 10.84 -14.18
CA VAL A 326 -8.06 10.85 -15.41
C VAL A 326 -6.57 11.00 -15.07
N GLY A 327 -6.23 11.87 -14.11
CA GLY A 327 -4.85 12.04 -13.64
C GLY A 327 -4.25 10.75 -13.05
N GLU A 328 -5.02 9.99 -12.26
CA GLU A 328 -4.60 8.68 -11.75
C GLU A 328 -4.44 7.61 -12.83
N LEU A 329 -5.26 7.66 -13.87
CA LEU A 329 -5.26 6.65 -14.94
C LEU A 329 -4.08 6.85 -15.92
N ILE A 330 -3.71 8.11 -16.17
CA ILE A 330 -2.56 8.44 -17.03
C ILE A 330 -1.25 7.90 -16.45
N LEU A 331 -1.12 7.79 -15.13
CA LEU A 331 0.09 7.28 -14.48
C LEU A 331 0.42 5.82 -14.82
N ASP A 332 -0.52 5.06 -15.38
CA ASP A 332 -0.33 3.65 -15.76
C ASP A 332 -0.26 3.44 -17.28
N VAL A 333 -0.19 4.51 -18.07
CA VAL A 333 -0.14 4.45 -19.53
C VAL A 333 0.96 5.40 -20.03
N HIS A 334 1.87 4.87 -20.85
CA HIS A 334 2.97 5.66 -21.42
C HIS A 334 2.46 6.74 -22.40
N ASP A 335 1.61 6.35 -23.36
CA ASP A 335 1.02 7.25 -24.36
C ASP A 335 -0.48 7.44 -24.09
N ALA A 336 -0.79 8.08 -22.97
CA ALA A 336 -2.19 8.26 -22.57
C ALA A 336 -2.90 9.30 -23.46
N ASP A 337 -4.11 8.99 -23.92
CA ASP A 337 -5.07 9.99 -24.44
C ASP A 337 -6.03 10.39 -23.30
N PRO A 338 -5.83 11.56 -22.66
CA PRO A 338 -6.68 12.00 -21.55
C PRO A 338 -8.14 12.17 -21.96
N SER A 339 -8.40 12.50 -23.23
CA SER A 339 -9.75 12.73 -23.76
C SER A 339 -10.48 11.39 -23.90
N ALA A 340 -9.82 10.37 -24.47
CA ALA A 340 -10.38 9.03 -24.56
C ALA A 340 -10.65 8.43 -23.17
N ILE A 341 -9.68 8.56 -22.25
CA ILE A 341 -9.83 8.12 -20.85
C ILE A 341 -11.03 8.83 -20.19
N HIS A 342 -11.17 10.14 -20.40
CA HIS A 342 -12.30 10.91 -19.86
C HIS A 342 -13.64 10.38 -20.38
N VAL A 343 -13.77 10.15 -21.69
CA VAL A 343 -15.00 9.66 -22.32
C VAL A 343 -15.42 8.32 -21.73
N VAL A 344 -14.51 7.33 -21.71
CA VAL A 344 -14.81 5.99 -21.16
C VAL A 344 -15.14 6.07 -19.68
N ARG A 345 -14.37 6.85 -18.89
CA ARG A 345 -14.63 7.04 -17.46
C ARG A 345 -16.02 7.65 -17.19
N GLN A 346 -16.47 8.60 -18.02
CA GLN A 346 -17.82 9.15 -17.88
C GLN A 346 -18.90 8.11 -18.21
N SER A 347 -18.65 7.21 -19.17
CA SER A 347 -19.56 6.09 -19.44
C SER A 347 -19.70 5.17 -18.23
N VAL A 348 -18.58 4.73 -17.63
CA VAL A 348 -18.59 3.92 -16.39
C VAL A 348 -19.32 4.66 -15.27
N ARG A 349 -19.03 5.94 -15.05
CA ARG A 349 -19.68 6.76 -14.01
C ARG A 349 -21.20 6.84 -14.21
N ARG A 350 -21.68 7.04 -15.44
CA ARG A 350 -23.13 7.08 -15.74
C ARG A 350 -23.78 5.73 -15.50
N ALA A 351 -23.11 4.62 -15.85
CA ALA A 351 -23.62 3.29 -15.60
C ALA A 351 -23.72 2.99 -14.10
N VAL A 352 -22.70 3.33 -13.31
CA VAL A 352 -22.76 3.23 -11.84
C VAL A 352 -23.93 4.06 -11.30
N ALA A 353 -24.08 5.31 -11.74
CA ALA A 353 -25.16 6.18 -11.26
C ALA A 353 -26.56 5.63 -11.56
N ARG A 354 -26.79 5.09 -12.77
CA ARG A 354 -28.07 4.47 -13.14
C ARG A 354 -28.32 3.18 -12.38
N SER A 355 -27.32 2.32 -12.32
CA SER A 355 -27.47 0.99 -11.74
C SER A 355 -27.51 0.99 -10.22
N LEU A 356 -27.14 2.07 -9.54
CA LEU A 356 -27.24 2.25 -8.08
C LEU A 356 -28.21 3.39 -7.72
N GLU A 357 -29.09 3.82 -8.63
CA GLU A 357 -29.97 4.98 -8.46
C GLU A 357 -30.81 4.90 -7.16
N ASP A 358 -31.41 3.74 -6.90
CA ASP A 358 -32.17 3.45 -5.68
C ASP A 358 -31.34 3.67 -4.41
N LEU A 359 -30.08 3.23 -4.40
CA LEU A 359 -29.18 3.36 -3.26
C LEU A 359 -28.63 4.79 -3.11
N LEU A 360 -28.49 5.52 -4.22
CA LEU A 360 -27.96 6.89 -4.22
C LEU A 360 -29.02 7.94 -3.88
N LEU A 361 -30.30 7.61 -4.09
CA LEU A 361 -31.44 8.49 -3.79
C LEU A 361 -32.13 8.19 -2.46
N SER A 362 -31.91 7.00 -1.88
CA SER A 362 -32.32 6.67 -0.50
C SER A 362 -31.44 7.36 0.53
#